data_AF-H0I1S6-F1
#
_entry.id   AF-H0I1S6-F1
#
_cell.length_a   1.000
_cell.length_b   1.000
_cell.length_c   1.000
_cell.angle_alpha   90.00
_cell.angle_beta   90.00
_cell.angle_gamma   90.00
#
_symmetry.space_group_name_H-M   'P 1'
#
loop_
_entity.id
_entity.type
_entity.pdbx_description
1 polymer ?
#
loop_
_entity_poly.entity_id
_entity_poly.type
_entity_poly.pdbx_seq_one_letter_code
_entity_poly.pdbx_strand_id
1 'polypeptide(L)'
;MIVPARRRIPIIVEAIGAQRGLWFAVVVGFPLMFYAAQLAGLVLRFGDLPNYWTLYDWPSNVRRILVSTPSILDTVAIISEEWLLEIGYMNRDFGHGISEWALNIVPARMFVLMALAVMLATVLVLRVQCRRCGLALPASSPVAAGLGSALVGFTSITMYWVVCCASPTWVVGLSMMGLSVPLSLWIEPIGPWITAAGFALLAAAVYAASSPGKEATRCGRSSNPTPFDLRSHGT
;
A
#
# COMPACT_ATOMS: atom_id res chain seq x y z
N MET A 1 -10.83 -21.10 20.03
CA MET A 1 -9.42 -21.42 20.29
C MET A 1 -8.54 -20.39 19.60
N ILE A 2 -7.88 -19.52 20.35
CA ILE A 2 -6.92 -18.55 19.83
C ILE A 2 -5.62 -19.31 19.58
N VAL A 3 -5.29 -19.58 18.32
CA VAL A 3 -4.01 -20.22 17.96
C VAL A 3 -2.89 -19.18 18.16
N PRO A 4 -1.83 -19.50 18.93
CA PRO A 4 -0.76 -18.56 19.23
C PRO A 4 -0.07 -18.09 17.95
N ALA A 5 0.26 -16.78 17.89
CA ALA A 5 0.87 -16.12 16.73
C ALA A 5 2.10 -16.88 16.18
N ARG A 6 2.88 -17.53 17.07
CA ARG A 6 4.07 -18.30 16.73
C ARG A 6 3.81 -19.47 15.77
N ARG A 7 2.61 -20.07 15.77
CA ARG A 7 2.25 -21.14 14.83
C ARG A 7 1.79 -20.65 13.46
N ARG A 8 1.57 -19.34 13.29
CA ARG A 8 1.05 -18.73 12.04
C ARG A 8 2.14 -18.24 11.11
N ILE A 9 3.26 -17.79 11.68
CA ILE A 9 4.46 -17.36 10.93
C ILE A 9 4.90 -18.42 9.90
N PRO A 10 5.04 -19.72 10.22
CA PRO A 10 5.47 -20.70 9.23
C PRO A 10 4.48 -20.83 8.06
N ILE A 11 3.16 -20.73 8.31
CA ILE A 11 2.14 -20.77 7.26
C ILE A 11 2.29 -19.59 6.30
N ILE A 12 2.54 -18.39 6.85
CA ILE A 12 2.76 -17.18 6.05
C ILE A 12 4.03 -17.32 5.21
N VAL A 13 5.13 -17.76 5.83
CA VAL A 13 6.42 -17.93 5.14
C VAL A 13 6.33 -18.99 4.04
N GLU A 14 5.65 -20.10 4.28
CA GLU A 14 5.42 -21.15 3.30
C GLU A 14 4.58 -20.64 2.13
N ALA A 15 3.49 -19.91 2.41
CA ALA A 15 2.65 -19.32 1.37
C ALA A 15 3.44 -18.33 0.50
N ILE A 16 4.20 -17.43 1.11
CA ILE A 16 5.10 -16.49 0.40
C ILE A 16 6.13 -17.27 -0.42
N GLY A 17 6.72 -18.33 0.15
CA GLY A 17 7.66 -19.21 -0.54
C GLY A 17 7.08 -19.89 -1.78
N ALA A 18 5.85 -20.36 -1.70
CA ALA A 18 5.15 -21.03 -2.79
C ALA A 18 4.77 -20.08 -3.95
N GLN A 19 4.63 -18.77 -3.68
CA GLN A 19 4.17 -17.79 -4.66
C GLN A 19 5.01 -16.50 -4.67
N ARG A 20 6.34 -16.65 -4.55
CA ARG A 20 7.29 -15.52 -4.48
C ARG A 20 7.12 -14.52 -5.62
N GLY A 21 6.91 -15.01 -6.84
CA GLY A 21 6.71 -14.16 -8.02
C GLY A 21 5.47 -13.27 -7.90
N LEU A 22 4.33 -13.83 -7.51
CA LEU A 22 3.10 -13.06 -7.31
C LEU A 22 3.24 -12.08 -6.15
N TRP A 23 3.85 -12.51 -5.04
CA TRP A 23 4.08 -11.66 -3.89
C TRP A 23 4.92 -10.43 -4.27
N PHE A 24 6.06 -10.65 -4.94
CA PHE A 24 6.94 -9.58 -5.38
C PHE A 24 6.27 -8.66 -6.41
N ALA A 25 5.53 -9.24 -7.37
CA ALA A 25 4.79 -8.48 -8.36
C ALA A 25 3.76 -7.55 -7.72
N VAL A 26 3.08 -7.96 -6.65
CA VAL A 26 2.15 -7.08 -5.92
C VAL A 26 2.90 -6.05 -5.10
N VAL A 27 3.97 -6.42 -4.40
CA VAL A 27 4.75 -5.51 -3.55
C VAL A 27 5.34 -4.35 -4.36
N VAL A 28 5.86 -4.63 -5.56
CA VAL A 28 6.44 -3.61 -6.44
C VAL A 28 5.38 -2.97 -7.34
N GLY A 29 4.49 -3.78 -7.91
CA GLY A 29 3.49 -3.31 -8.86
C GLY A 29 2.43 -2.42 -8.23
N PHE A 30 2.03 -2.67 -6.98
CA PHE A 30 0.99 -1.88 -6.32
C PHE A 30 1.41 -0.40 -6.13
N PRO A 31 2.58 -0.07 -5.53
CA PRO A 31 3.02 1.32 -5.44
C PRO A 31 3.20 1.99 -6.80
N LEU A 32 3.76 1.27 -7.79
CA LEU A 32 3.91 1.81 -9.15
C LEU A 32 2.57 2.17 -9.78
N MET A 33 1.60 1.25 -9.71
CA MET A 33 0.24 1.49 -10.20
C MET A 33 -0.46 2.61 -9.42
N PHE A 34 -0.22 2.74 -8.12
CA PHE A 34 -0.78 3.79 -7.29
C PHE A 34 -0.31 5.19 -7.70
N TYR A 35 1.00 5.37 -7.93
CA TYR A 35 1.54 6.64 -8.42
C TYR A 35 1.14 6.91 -9.88
N ALA A 36 1.13 5.88 -10.73
CA ALA A 36 0.64 6.01 -12.11
C ALA A 36 -0.83 6.44 -12.16
N ALA A 37 -1.69 5.90 -11.30
CA ALA A 37 -3.10 6.27 -11.21
C ALA A 37 -3.29 7.71 -10.75
N GLN A 38 -2.48 8.20 -9.80
CA GLN A 38 -2.51 9.61 -9.38
C GLN A 38 -2.08 10.53 -10.52
N LEU A 39 -0.98 10.21 -11.22
CA LEU A 39 -0.53 10.98 -12.37
C LEU A 39 -1.61 11.02 -13.47
N ALA A 40 -2.20 9.87 -13.79
CA ALA A 40 -3.29 9.78 -14.75
C ALA A 40 -4.50 10.61 -14.30
N GLY A 41 -4.84 10.59 -13.01
CA GLY A 41 -5.90 11.41 -12.44
C GLY A 41 -5.66 12.90 -12.63
N LEU A 42 -4.43 13.37 -12.43
CA LEU A 42 -4.03 14.77 -12.68
C LEU A 42 -4.14 15.13 -14.16
N VAL A 43 -3.58 14.31 -15.05
CA VAL A 43 -3.65 14.53 -16.51
C VAL A 43 -5.10 14.55 -17.00
N LEU A 44 -5.95 13.63 -16.54
CA LEU A 44 -7.37 13.59 -16.92
C LEU A 44 -8.16 14.78 -16.37
N ARG A 45 -7.79 15.27 -15.19
CA ARG A 45 -8.46 16.40 -14.54
C ARG A 45 -8.11 17.74 -15.18
N PHE A 46 -6.85 17.94 -15.54
CA PHE A 46 -6.34 19.22 -16.07
C PHE A 46 -6.23 19.26 -17.59
N GLY A 47 -6.17 18.11 -18.26
CA GLY A 47 -6.07 18.03 -19.72
C GLY A 47 -4.64 18.16 -20.26
N ASP A 48 -3.67 18.48 -19.40
CA ASP A 48 -2.28 18.65 -19.77
C ASP A 48 -1.40 17.46 -19.36
N LEU A 49 -0.39 17.16 -20.17
CA LEU A 49 0.66 16.19 -19.83
C LEU A 49 1.74 16.86 -18.97
N PRO A 50 2.45 16.12 -18.10
CA PRO A 50 3.54 16.69 -17.32
C PRO A 50 4.63 17.23 -18.25
N ASN A 51 5.09 18.45 -17.97
CA ASN A 51 6.10 19.14 -18.78
C ASN A 51 7.41 19.40 -18.02
N TYR A 52 7.50 19.00 -16.75
CA TYR A 52 8.73 18.97 -15.98
C TYR A 52 8.78 17.79 -15.02
N TRP A 53 10.02 17.44 -14.64
CA TRP A 53 10.31 16.50 -13.57
C TRP A 53 11.57 16.98 -12.85
N THR A 54 11.53 16.95 -11.52
CA THR A 54 12.61 17.45 -10.66
C THR A 54 12.97 16.37 -9.65
N LEU A 55 14.23 15.92 -9.68
CA LEU A 55 14.77 15.01 -8.68
C LEU A 55 15.53 15.82 -7.62
N TYR A 56 15.15 15.65 -6.36
CA TYR A 56 15.75 16.36 -5.23
C TYR A 56 16.87 15.54 -4.58
N ASP A 57 17.89 16.23 -4.05
CA ASP A 57 18.98 15.61 -3.29
C ASP A 57 18.53 15.31 -1.85
N TRP A 58 17.64 14.32 -1.73
CA TRP A 58 17.04 13.91 -0.47
C TRP A 58 18.07 13.56 0.61
N PRO A 59 19.16 12.79 0.35
CA PRO A 59 20.15 12.47 1.37
C PRO A 59 20.87 13.70 1.92
N SER A 60 21.20 14.68 1.06
CA SER A 60 21.84 15.91 1.48
C SER A 60 20.90 16.78 2.31
N ASN A 61 19.62 16.88 1.91
CA ASN A 61 18.59 17.57 2.69
C ASN A 61 18.43 16.94 4.07
N VAL A 62 18.32 15.62 4.15
CA VAL A 62 18.22 14.88 5.42
C VAL A 62 19.41 15.16 6.33
N ARG A 63 20.63 15.14 5.78
CA ARG A 63 21.84 15.50 6.54
C ARG A 63 21.78 16.92 7.07
N ARG A 64 21.32 17.87 6.25
CA ARG A 64 21.16 19.27 6.67
C ARG A 64 20.14 19.41 7.79
N ILE A 65 19.00 18.73 7.72
CA ILE A 65 17.96 18.75 8.76
C ILE A 65 18.50 18.17 10.07
N LEU A 66 19.18 17.02 10.02
CA LEU A 66 19.78 16.37 11.19
C LEU A 66 20.78 17.27 11.94
N VAL A 67 21.53 18.09 11.21
CA VAL A 67 22.51 19.02 11.80
C VAL A 67 21.84 20.31 12.30
N SER A 68 20.79 20.76 11.63
CA SER A 68 20.16 22.06 11.89
C SER A 68 19.04 22.00 12.94
N THR A 69 18.47 20.83 13.19
CA THR A 69 17.31 20.66 14.08
C THR A 69 17.69 19.90 15.36
N PRO A 70 17.73 20.55 16.54
CA PRO A 70 18.16 19.90 17.78
C PRO A 70 17.11 18.93 18.36
N SER A 71 15.83 19.10 18.02
CA SER A 71 14.73 18.25 18.45
C SER A 71 14.58 17.05 17.52
N ILE A 72 14.63 15.83 18.08
CA ILE A 72 14.49 14.59 17.31
C ILE A 72 13.08 14.45 16.73
N LEU A 73 12.05 14.85 17.49
CA LEU A 73 10.66 14.77 17.02
C LEU A 73 10.43 15.68 15.82
N ASP A 74 10.95 16.90 15.86
CA ASP A 74 10.84 17.85 14.76
C ASP A 74 11.68 17.39 13.57
N THR A 75 12.86 16.84 13.82
CA THR A 75 13.73 16.26 12.79
C THR A 75 12.99 15.16 12.00
N VAL A 76 12.34 14.23 12.69
CA VAL A 76 11.60 13.14 12.06
C VAL A 76 10.38 13.67 11.30
N ALA A 77 9.65 14.63 11.87
CA ALA A 77 8.50 15.26 11.22
C ALA A 77 8.90 15.92 9.90
N ILE A 78 9.97 16.73 9.90
CA ILE A 78 10.45 17.45 8.71
C ILE A 78 10.96 16.45 7.66
N ILE A 79 11.81 15.49 8.04
CA ILE A 79 12.33 14.47 7.10
C ILE A 79 11.18 13.67 6.45
N SER A 80 10.08 13.45 7.18
CA SER A 80 8.94 12.69 6.66
C SER A 80 8.16 13.41 5.56
N GLU A 81 8.37 14.72 5.41
CA GLU A 81 7.70 15.56 4.41
C GLU A 81 8.63 15.95 3.24
N GLU A 82 9.91 15.56 3.29
CA GLU A 82 10.88 15.84 2.23
C GLU A 82 10.59 15.07 0.93
N TRP A 83 10.74 15.74 -0.19
CA TRP A 83 10.41 15.18 -1.50
C TRP A 83 11.64 14.52 -2.11
N LEU A 84 11.41 13.41 -2.83
CA LEU A 84 12.44 12.76 -3.63
C LEU A 84 12.31 13.16 -5.09
N LEU A 85 11.09 13.14 -5.61
CA LEU A 85 10.77 13.41 -7.00
C LEU A 85 9.48 14.23 -7.08
N GLU A 86 9.47 15.21 -7.97
CA GLU A 86 8.30 15.98 -8.34
C GLU A 86 8.09 15.87 -9.85
N ILE A 87 6.84 15.62 -10.27
CA ILE A 87 6.44 15.53 -11.67
C ILE A 87 5.20 16.38 -11.84
N GLY A 88 5.20 17.36 -12.74
CA GLY A 88 4.07 18.26 -12.87
C GLY A 88 3.96 18.97 -14.19
N TYR A 89 2.98 19.88 -14.24
CA TYR A 89 2.78 20.80 -15.34
C TYR A 89 2.99 22.24 -14.87
N MET A 90 3.89 22.94 -15.54
CA MET A 90 4.17 24.35 -15.33
C MET A 90 3.67 25.16 -16.51
N ASN A 91 2.69 26.03 -16.27
CA ASN A 91 2.21 26.97 -17.26
C ASN A 91 3.18 28.14 -17.37
N ARG A 92 3.83 28.29 -18.53
CA ARG A 92 4.86 29.29 -18.79
C ARG A 92 4.30 30.62 -19.32
N ASP A 93 3.01 30.73 -19.52
CA ASP A 93 2.38 31.99 -19.96
C ASP A 93 2.44 33.05 -18.85
N PHE A 94 2.60 32.62 -17.60
CA PHE A 94 2.73 33.48 -16.43
C PHE A 94 4.19 33.68 -16.02
N GLY A 95 4.92 34.56 -16.74
CA GLY A 95 6.26 35.02 -16.34
C GLY A 95 7.29 33.89 -16.21
N HIS A 96 7.77 33.64 -15.00
CA HIS A 96 8.73 32.55 -14.71
C HIS A 96 8.10 31.14 -14.70
N GLY A 97 6.79 31.07 -14.94
CA GLY A 97 6.01 29.84 -14.92
C GLY A 97 5.35 29.60 -13.56
N ILE A 98 4.10 29.14 -13.60
CA ILE A 98 3.36 28.71 -12.41
C ILE A 98 3.13 27.20 -12.52
N SER A 99 3.57 26.46 -11.50
CA SER A 99 3.22 25.05 -11.38
C SER A 99 1.72 24.95 -11.12
N GLU A 100 0.97 24.50 -12.11
CA GLU A 100 -0.47 24.31 -11.95
C GLU A 100 -0.70 23.11 -11.06
N TRP A 101 -0.14 21.96 -11.40
CA TRP A 101 -0.26 20.73 -10.62
C TRP A 101 1.05 19.96 -10.60
N ALA A 102 1.29 19.23 -9.51
CA ALA A 102 2.34 18.22 -9.48
C ALA A 102 2.02 17.04 -8.56
N LEU A 103 2.61 15.91 -8.92
CA LEU A 103 2.72 14.70 -8.14
C LEU A 103 4.07 14.71 -7.42
N ASN A 104 4.06 14.46 -6.11
CA ASN A 104 5.27 14.38 -5.30
C ASN A 104 5.47 12.96 -4.77
N ILE A 105 6.66 12.41 -4.96
CA ILE A 105 7.07 11.15 -4.34
C ILE A 105 7.82 11.49 -3.04
N VAL A 106 7.15 11.23 -1.92
CA VAL A 106 7.70 11.42 -0.57
C VAL A 106 8.16 10.06 -0.04
N PRO A 107 9.44 9.87 0.33
CA PRO A 107 9.95 8.57 0.79
C PRO A 107 9.17 7.97 1.97
N ALA A 108 8.76 8.78 2.94
CA ALA A 108 7.96 8.31 4.08
C ALA A 108 6.62 7.69 3.62
N ARG A 109 5.94 8.33 2.66
CA ARG A 109 4.68 7.83 2.08
C ARG A 109 4.92 6.59 1.22
N MET A 110 6.05 6.53 0.52
CA MET A 110 6.46 5.33 -0.20
C MET A 110 6.63 4.14 0.75
N PHE A 111 7.25 4.33 1.92
CA PHE A 111 7.35 3.26 2.93
C PHE A 111 5.99 2.80 3.46
N VAL A 112 5.05 3.72 3.67
CA VAL A 112 3.66 3.39 4.06
C VAL A 112 2.98 2.54 2.97
N LEU A 113 3.11 2.93 1.70
CA LEU A 113 2.58 2.17 0.56
C LEU A 113 3.24 0.81 0.39
N MET A 114 4.55 0.70 0.63
CA MET A 114 5.26 -0.58 0.63
C MET A 114 4.77 -1.50 1.75
N ALA A 115 4.57 -0.97 2.96
CA ALA A 115 4.01 -1.75 4.07
C ALA A 115 2.60 -2.25 3.76
N LEU A 116 1.76 -1.37 3.20
CA LEU A 116 0.43 -1.73 2.67
C LEU A 116 0.54 -2.86 1.63
N ALA A 117 1.41 -2.71 0.63
CA ALA A 117 1.57 -3.66 -0.46
C ALA A 117 2.05 -5.03 0.05
N VAL A 118 2.94 -5.06 1.05
CA VAL A 118 3.38 -6.29 1.71
C VAL A 118 2.21 -7.01 2.40
N MET A 119 1.38 -6.29 3.15
CA MET A 119 0.22 -6.90 3.81
C MET A 119 -0.80 -7.40 2.78
N LEU A 120 -1.08 -6.61 1.75
CA LEU A 120 -2.02 -6.97 0.69
C LEU A 120 -1.53 -8.19 -0.11
N ALA A 121 -0.25 -8.21 -0.49
CA ALA A 121 0.38 -9.34 -1.16
C ALA A 121 0.31 -10.61 -0.30
N THR A 122 0.50 -10.47 1.01
CA THR A 122 0.41 -11.59 1.96
C THR A 122 -1.00 -12.15 2.02
N VAL A 123 -2.04 -11.31 2.11
CA VAL A 123 -3.44 -11.75 2.06
C VAL A 123 -3.75 -12.46 0.73
N LEU A 124 -3.30 -11.89 -0.39
CA LEU A 124 -3.55 -12.46 -1.71
C LEU A 124 -2.94 -13.86 -1.85
N VAL A 125 -1.67 -14.00 -1.50
CA VAL A 125 -0.94 -15.27 -1.62
C VAL A 125 -1.50 -16.35 -0.70
N LEU A 126 -1.83 -16.01 0.55
CA LEU A 126 -2.55 -16.92 1.45
C LEU A 126 -3.86 -17.40 0.84
N ARG A 127 -4.61 -16.48 0.21
CA ARG A 127 -5.89 -16.82 -0.41
C ARG A 127 -5.74 -17.73 -1.64
N VAL A 128 -4.76 -17.46 -2.50
CA VAL A 128 -4.47 -18.31 -3.65
C VAL A 128 -4.04 -19.70 -3.18
N GLN A 129 -3.22 -19.79 -2.13
CA GLN A 129 -2.80 -21.06 -1.54
C GLN A 129 -4.00 -21.86 -1.00
N CYS A 130 -4.87 -21.23 -0.21
CA CYS A 130 -6.04 -21.92 0.34
C CYS A 130 -7.05 -22.34 -0.73
N ARG A 131 -7.24 -21.54 -1.79
CA ARG A 131 -8.07 -21.92 -2.95
C ARG A 131 -7.52 -23.17 -3.66
N ARG A 132 -6.20 -23.29 -3.80
CA ARG A 132 -5.57 -24.50 -4.37
C ARG A 132 -5.78 -25.73 -3.49
N CYS A 133 -5.82 -25.55 -2.17
CA CYS A 133 -6.09 -26.64 -1.21
C CYS A 133 -7.59 -26.94 -1.02
N GLY A 134 -8.50 -26.22 -1.69
CA GLY A 134 -9.95 -26.39 -1.54
C GLY A 134 -10.52 -25.90 -0.20
N LEU A 135 -9.76 -25.12 0.59
CA LEU A 135 -10.26 -24.56 1.85
C LEU A 135 -11.07 -23.28 1.59
N ALA A 136 -12.27 -23.22 2.17
CA ALA A 136 -13.07 -22.01 2.18
C ALA A 136 -12.50 -20.99 3.19
N LEU A 137 -12.06 -19.83 2.71
CA LEU A 137 -11.78 -18.69 3.58
C LEU A 137 -13.09 -17.99 3.98
N PRO A 138 -13.16 -17.40 5.18
CA PRO A 138 -14.27 -16.54 5.55
C PRO A 138 -14.37 -15.36 4.57
N ALA A 139 -15.58 -15.11 4.06
CA ALA A 139 -15.87 -14.04 3.09
C ALA A 139 -15.53 -12.62 3.60
N SER A 140 -15.34 -12.45 4.92
CA SER A 140 -14.96 -11.18 5.56
C SER A 140 -13.50 -10.76 5.31
N SER A 141 -12.59 -11.71 5.07
CA SER A 141 -11.16 -11.44 4.85
C SER A 141 -10.86 -10.55 3.62
N PRO A 142 -11.43 -10.80 2.41
CA PRO A 142 -11.20 -9.93 1.26
C PRO A 142 -11.83 -8.55 1.39
N VAL A 143 -13.00 -8.44 2.04
CA VAL A 143 -13.66 -7.15 2.27
C VAL A 143 -12.82 -6.28 3.20
N ALA A 144 -12.34 -6.86 4.31
CA ALA A 144 -11.45 -6.17 5.25
C ALA A 144 -10.13 -5.75 4.59
N ALA A 145 -9.53 -6.61 3.75
CA ALA A 145 -8.31 -6.27 3.02
C ALA A 145 -8.54 -5.15 1.99
N GLY A 146 -9.64 -5.23 1.23
CA GLY A 146 -10.02 -4.20 0.26
C GLY A 146 -10.26 -2.85 0.94
N LEU A 147 -11.10 -2.81 1.96
CA LEU A 147 -11.41 -1.59 2.71
C LEU A 147 -10.16 -1.01 3.38
N GLY A 148 -9.35 -1.85 4.04
CA GLY A 148 -8.10 -1.41 4.66
C GLY A 148 -7.12 -0.82 3.65
N SER A 149 -7.00 -1.45 2.47
CA SER A 149 -6.14 -0.94 1.40
C SER A 149 -6.63 0.38 0.81
N ALA A 150 -7.95 0.55 0.66
CA ALA A 150 -8.54 1.80 0.19
C ALA A 150 -8.28 2.94 1.17
N LEU A 151 -8.46 2.72 2.48
CA LEU A 151 -8.25 3.75 3.51
C LEU A 151 -6.78 4.20 3.57
N VAL A 152 -5.83 3.25 3.57
CA VAL A 152 -4.39 3.57 3.58
C VAL A 152 -3.96 4.21 2.26
N GLY A 153 -4.43 3.68 1.13
CA GLY A 153 -4.13 4.25 -0.19
C GLY A 153 -4.64 5.69 -0.31
N PHE A 154 -5.87 5.94 0.10
CA PHE A 154 -6.48 7.26 0.06
C PHE A 154 -5.68 8.29 0.86
N THR A 155 -5.29 7.95 2.08
CA THR A 155 -4.49 8.81 2.97
C THR A 155 -3.03 8.96 2.56
N SER A 156 -2.56 8.17 1.59
CA SER A 156 -1.20 8.21 1.04
C SER A 156 -1.10 8.98 -0.28
N ILE A 157 -2.19 9.57 -0.75
CA ILE A 157 -2.20 10.44 -1.93
C ILE A 157 -1.29 11.66 -1.68
N THR A 158 -0.43 11.97 -2.65
CA THR A 158 0.62 12.99 -2.55
C THR A 158 0.66 13.84 -3.82
N MET A 159 -0.34 14.69 -3.98
CA MET A 159 -0.44 15.65 -5.08
C MET A 159 -0.74 17.05 -4.56
N TYR A 160 -0.34 18.08 -5.31
CA TYR A 160 -0.74 19.46 -5.07
C TYR A 160 -1.27 20.11 -6.35
N TRP A 161 -2.04 21.18 -6.18
CA TRP A 161 -2.58 22.00 -7.25
C TRP A 161 -2.57 23.47 -6.80
N VAL A 162 -2.32 24.41 -7.71
CA VAL A 162 -2.13 25.84 -7.46
C VAL A 162 -3.25 26.49 -6.63
N VAL A 163 -4.47 25.94 -6.67
CA VAL A 163 -5.62 26.44 -5.89
C VAL A 163 -5.57 26.01 -4.42
N CYS A 164 -4.99 24.85 -4.13
CA CYS A 164 -4.77 24.36 -2.77
C CYS A 164 -3.30 24.57 -2.42
N CYS A 165 -2.97 25.73 -1.85
CA CYS A 165 -1.63 26.13 -1.37
C CYS A 165 -1.04 25.25 -0.25
N ALA A 166 -1.57 24.06 -0.01
CA ALA A 166 -1.10 23.16 1.02
C ALA A 166 -0.06 22.18 0.46
N SER A 167 0.81 21.72 1.35
CA SER A 167 1.72 20.60 1.12
C SER A 167 1.02 19.41 0.42
N PRO A 168 1.76 18.55 -0.31
CA PRO A 168 1.16 17.41 -1.00
C PRO A 168 0.41 16.51 -0.01
N THR A 169 -0.92 16.51 -0.10
CA THR A 169 -1.80 15.86 0.89
C THR A 169 -2.94 15.12 0.22
N TRP A 170 -3.43 14.10 0.93
CA TRP A 170 -4.63 13.34 0.55
C TRP A 170 -5.90 14.19 0.49
N VAL A 171 -5.89 15.32 1.21
CA VAL A 171 -6.90 16.36 1.24
C VAL A 171 -7.09 17.01 -0.13
N VAL A 172 -6.01 17.20 -0.90
CA VAL A 172 -6.09 17.69 -2.28
C VAL A 172 -6.90 16.71 -3.13
N GLY A 173 -6.71 15.41 -2.95
CA GLY A 173 -7.51 14.38 -3.62
C GLY A 173 -9.01 14.50 -3.33
N LEU A 174 -9.40 14.78 -2.07
CA LEU A 174 -10.80 15.04 -1.71
C LEU A 174 -11.35 16.28 -2.40
N SER A 175 -10.57 17.37 -2.44
CA SER A 175 -11.00 18.61 -3.08
C SER A 175 -11.20 18.45 -4.58
N MET A 176 -10.35 17.65 -5.24
CA MET A 176 -10.50 17.29 -6.65
C MET A 176 -11.74 16.45 -6.92
N MET A 177 -12.16 15.63 -5.95
CA MET A 177 -13.43 14.87 -5.99
C MET A 177 -14.67 15.76 -5.70
N GLY A 178 -14.48 17.05 -5.42
CA GLY A 178 -15.56 18.02 -5.24
C GLY A 178 -15.86 18.41 -3.79
N LEU A 179 -15.04 17.99 -2.83
CA LEU A 179 -15.16 18.47 -1.45
C LEU A 179 -14.68 19.93 -1.35
N SER A 180 -15.34 20.76 -0.54
CA SER A 180 -14.89 22.14 -0.36
C SER A 180 -13.53 22.20 0.34
N VAL A 181 -12.68 23.15 -0.05
CA VAL A 181 -11.33 23.34 0.53
C VAL A 181 -11.36 23.45 2.06
N PRO A 182 -12.27 24.24 2.68
CA PRO A 182 -12.31 24.36 4.14
C PRO A 182 -12.65 23.04 4.84
N LEU A 183 -13.59 22.26 4.29
CA LEU A 183 -13.96 20.97 4.84
C LEU A 183 -12.81 19.97 4.72
N SER A 184 -12.07 20.05 3.61
CA SER A 184 -10.93 19.20 3.34
C SER A 184 -9.81 19.48 4.36
N LEU A 185 -9.46 20.75 4.59
CA LEU A 185 -8.46 21.16 5.59
C LEU A 185 -8.87 20.80 7.03
N TRP A 186 -10.17 20.87 7.35
CA TRP A 186 -10.67 20.47 8.67
C TRP A 186 -10.46 18.97 8.95
N ILE A 187 -10.49 18.15 7.90
CA ILE A 187 -10.34 16.68 7.99
C ILE A 187 -8.86 16.26 7.98
N GLU A 188 -7.95 17.13 7.56
CA GLU A 188 -6.51 16.84 7.44
C GLU A 188 -5.89 16.14 8.67
N PRO A 189 -6.17 16.56 9.93
CA PRO A 189 -5.58 15.94 11.13
C PRO A 189 -6.03 14.50 11.37
N ILE A 190 -7.10 14.05 10.71
CA ILE A 190 -7.68 12.70 10.86
C ILE A 190 -6.90 11.67 10.03
N GLY A 191 -6.06 12.09 9.08
CA GLY A 191 -5.31 11.22 8.18
C GLY A 191 -4.56 10.07 8.86
N PRO A 192 -3.76 10.31 9.93
CA PRO A 192 -3.07 9.26 10.66
C PRO A 192 -4.01 8.22 11.30
N TRP A 193 -5.17 8.65 11.79
CA TRP A 193 -6.17 7.77 12.38
C TRP A 193 -6.83 6.85 11.34
N ILE A 194 -7.14 7.39 10.16
CA ILE A 194 -7.67 6.61 9.03
C ILE A 194 -6.62 5.60 8.55
N THR A 195 -5.35 6.02 8.47
CA THR A 195 -4.23 5.15 8.09
C THR A 195 -4.09 4.00 9.09
N ALA A 196 -4.11 4.30 10.40
CA ALA A 196 -4.03 3.31 11.47
C ALA A 196 -5.21 2.32 11.42
N ALA A 197 -6.43 2.82 11.20
CA ALA A 197 -7.62 1.97 11.04
C ALA A 197 -7.49 1.05 9.82
N GLY A 198 -6.97 1.55 8.70
CA GLY A 198 -6.74 0.76 7.50
C GLY A 198 -5.71 -0.36 7.72
N PHE A 199 -4.61 -0.07 8.41
CA PHE A 199 -3.64 -1.11 8.80
C PHE A 199 -4.20 -2.11 9.80
N ALA A 200 -5.06 -1.68 10.75
CA ALA A 200 -5.74 -2.59 11.66
C ALA A 200 -6.66 -3.58 10.91
N LEU A 201 -7.39 -3.10 9.90
CA LEU A 201 -8.21 -3.96 9.04
C LEU A 201 -7.36 -4.95 8.22
N LEU A 202 -6.23 -4.51 7.67
CA LEU A 202 -5.29 -5.39 6.96
C LEU A 202 -4.68 -6.44 7.89
N ALA A 203 -4.29 -6.05 9.10
CA ALA A 203 -3.80 -6.98 10.12
C ALA A 203 -4.88 -8.02 10.47
N ALA A 204 -6.12 -7.59 10.65
CA ALA A 204 -7.25 -8.49 10.88
C ALA A 204 -7.49 -9.43 9.69
N ALA A 205 -7.35 -8.95 8.45
CA ALA A 205 -7.48 -9.75 7.25
C ALA A 205 -6.39 -10.84 7.15
N VAL A 206 -5.12 -10.48 7.42
CA VAL A 206 -4.00 -11.45 7.50
C VAL A 206 -4.23 -12.44 8.65
N TYR A 207 -4.72 -11.97 9.79
CA TYR A 207 -5.01 -12.83 10.93
C TYR A 207 -6.14 -13.81 10.65
N ALA A 208 -7.20 -13.38 9.95
CA ALA A 208 -8.28 -14.25 9.53
C ALA A 208 -7.81 -15.27 8.49
N ALA A 209 -7.03 -14.83 7.49
CA ALA A 209 -6.51 -15.68 6.41
C ALA A 209 -5.47 -16.71 6.89
N SER A 210 -4.69 -16.38 7.92
CA SER A 210 -3.70 -17.29 8.54
C SER A 210 -4.29 -18.21 9.60
N SER A 211 -5.60 -18.13 9.88
CA SER A 211 -6.21 -19.02 10.85
C SER A 211 -6.23 -20.44 10.29
N PRO A 212 -5.63 -21.44 10.99
CA PRO A 212 -5.81 -22.81 10.58
C PRO A 212 -7.29 -23.13 10.75
N GLY A 213 -8.00 -23.30 9.64
CA GLY A 213 -9.32 -23.89 9.67
C GLY A 213 -9.25 -25.20 10.43
N LYS A 214 -10.34 -25.60 11.09
CA LYS A 214 -10.44 -26.92 11.74
C LYS A 214 -10.10 -28.09 10.78
N GLU A 215 -10.11 -27.83 9.48
CA GLU A 215 -9.80 -28.75 8.37
C GLU A 215 -8.33 -28.74 7.90
N ALA A 216 -7.47 -27.84 8.39
CA ALA A 216 -6.03 -27.83 8.05
C ALA A 216 -5.31 -29.12 8.49
N THR A 217 -5.90 -29.87 9.43
CA THR A 217 -5.47 -31.22 9.83
C THR A 217 -5.63 -32.26 8.70
N ARG A 218 -6.33 -31.95 7.59
CA ARG A 218 -6.62 -32.89 6.51
C ARG A 218 -5.68 -32.75 5.30
N CYS A 219 -5.20 -31.56 4.98
CA CYS A 219 -4.28 -31.34 3.84
C CYS A 219 -2.83 -31.77 4.14
N GLY A 220 -2.41 -31.78 5.41
CA GLY A 220 -1.08 -32.23 5.82
C GLY A 220 -0.90 -33.76 5.89
N ARG A 221 -1.91 -34.57 5.51
CA ARG A 221 -1.85 -36.05 5.56
C ARG A 221 -1.96 -36.71 4.18
N SER A 222 -1.93 -35.94 3.08
CA SER A 222 -2.03 -36.49 1.71
C SER A 222 -0.68 -36.65 0.99
N SER A 223 0.45 -36.39 1.64
CA SER A 223 1.77 -36.71 1.09
C SER A 223 2.33 -38.01 1.67
N ASN A 224 1.58 -39.10 1.51
CA ASN A 224 2.17 -40.43 1.47
C ASN A 224 1.58 -41.12 0.24
N PRO A 225 2.29 -41.18 -0.89
CA PRO A 225 1.89 -42.05 -1.98
C PRO A 225 2.04 -43.49 -1.46
N THR A 226 0.92 -44.18 -1.24
CA THR A 226 0.95 -45.63 -1.04
C THR A 226 1.62 -46.26 -2.26
N PRO A 227 2.65 -47.10 -2.09
CA PRO A 227 3.21 -47.83 -3.20
C PRO A 227 2.16 -48.84 -3.68
N PHE A 228 1.75 -48.66 -4.93
CA PHE A 228 1.38 -49.71 -5.89
C PHE A 228 1.21 -51.13 -5.28
N ASP A 229 -0.04 -51.52 -5.02
CA ASP A 229 -0.40 -52.93 -4.82
C ASP A 229 -1.14 -53.40 -6.06
N LEU A 230 -0.36 -53.80 -7.08
CA LEU A 230 -0.84 -54.63 -8.18
C LEU A 230 -0.86 -56.07 -7.67
N ARG A 231 -2.02 -56.56 -7.23
CA ARG A 231 -2.22 -58.00 -7.04
C ARG A 231 -3.61 -58.46 -7.48
N SER A 232 -3.59 -59.15 -8.62
CA SER A 232 -4.38 -60.33 -8.98
C SER A 232 -5.90 -60.30 -8.82
N HIS A 233 -6.59 -60.15 -9.94
CA HIS A 233 -7.71 -61.04 -10.26
C HIS A 233 -7.53 -61.57 -11.68
N GLY A 234 -6.86 -62.71 -11.77
CA GLY A 234 -6.88 -63.59 -12.93
C GLY A 234 -7.43 -64.94 -12.46
N THR A 235 -8.49 -65.36 -13.14
CA THR A 235 -9.14 -66.69 -13.18
C THR A 235 -9.72 -67.25 -11.89
#